data_AF-A0A968PH83-F1
#
_entry.id   AF-A0A968PH83-F1
#
_cell.length_a   1.000
_cell.length_b   1.000
_cell.length_c   1.000
_cell.angle_alpha   90.00
_cell.angle_beta   90.00
_cell.angle_gamma   90.00
#
_symmetry.space_group_name_H-M   'P 1'
#
loop_
_entity.id
_entity.type
_entity.pdbx_description
1 polymer ?
#
loop_
_entity_poly.entity_id
_entity_poly.type
_entity_poly.pdbx_seq_one_letter_code
_entity_poly.pdbx_strand_id
1 'polypeptide(L)' 'MKKPDYQAVSEYARQRLKNELSPRLVYHSLAHTERDVLAAAERFAAYEGVQGEELLLLRTAVWFHDIGYVVQRANHE' A
#
# COMPACT_ATOMS: atom_id res chain seq x y z
N MET A 1 -5.49 7.52 23.92
CA MET A 1 -5.17 6.56 22.84
C MET A 1 -3.97 7.09 22.05
N LYS A 2 -3.02 6.23 21.65
CA LYS A 2 -1.94 6.64 20.73
C LYS A 2 -2.55 6.98 19.37
N LYS A 3 -2.10 8.06 18.74
CA LYS A 3 -2.49 8.40 17.37
C LYS A 3 -1.86 7.38 16.40
N PRO A 4 -2.57 6.96 15.34
CA PRO A 4 -2.01 6.10 14.31
C PRO A 4 -0.81 6.77 13.61
N ASP A 5 0.24 5.98 13.36
CA ASP A 5 1.50 6.43 12.75
C ASP A 5 1.59 5.94 11.30
N TYR A 6 1.20 6.80 10.37
CA TYR A 6 1.24 6.50 8.94
C TYR A 6 2.66 6.24 8.42
N GLN A 7 3.65 6.93 8.96
CA GLN A 7 5.03 6.80 8.52
C GLN A 7 5.57 5.42 8.88
N ALA A 8 5.35 4.97 10.11
CA ALA A 8 5.74 3.63 10.53
C ALA A 8 5.05 2.53 9.69
N VAL A 9 3.76 2.70 9.36
CA VAL A 9 3.00 1.77 8.51
C VAL A 9 3.57 1.67 7.10
N SER A 10 3.76 2.83 6.44
CA SER A 10 4.25 2.87 5.06
C SER A 10 5.68 2.35 4.95
N GLU A 11 6.55 2.68 5.92
CA GLU A 11 7.92 2.18 5.98
C GLU A 11 7.96 0.65 6.17
N TYR A 12 7.12 0.10 7.06
CA TYR A 12 7.00 -1.34 7.25
C TYR A 12 6.63 -2.07 5.96
N ALA A 13 5.53 -1.65 5.30
CA ALA A 13 5.07 -2.29 4.07
C ALA A 13 6.09 -2.14 2.93
N ARG A 14 6.68 -0.95 2.78
CA ARG A 14 7.73 -0.69 1.77
C ARG A 14 8.92 -1.63 1.96
N GLN A 15 9.40 -1.83 3.19
CA GLN A 15 10.54 -2.70 3.45
C GLN A 15 10.22 -4.17 3.15
N ARG A 16 9.04 -4.65 3.53
CA ARG A 16 8.57 -6.02 3.20
C ARG A 16 8.52 -6.22 1.68
N LEU A 17 7.82 -5.34 0.96
CA LEU A 17 7.68 -5.42 -0.51
C LEU A 17 9.02 -5.27 -1.24
N LYS A 18 9.95 -4.45 -0.73
CA LYS A 18 11.27 -4.28 -1.34
C LYS A 18 12.15 -5.51 -1.18
N ASN A 19 12.13 -6.13 -0.01
CA ASN A 19 13.14 -7.12 0.37
C ASN A 19 12.67 -8.57 0.18
N GLU A 20 11.36 -8.83 0.28
CA GLU A 20 10.83 -10.19 0.35
C GLU A 20 9.97 -10.57 -0.86
N LEU A 21 9.54 -9.58 -1.65
CA LEU A 21 8.74 -9.83 -2.84
C LEU A 21 9.59 -10.49 -3.93
N SER A 22 9.03 -11.53 -4.56
CA SER A 22 9.77 -12.25 -5.60
C SER A 22 10.09 -11.32 -6.77
N PRO A 23 11.35 -11.25 -7.25
CA PRO A 23 11.72 -10.44 -8.41
C PRO A 23 11.10 -10.93 -9.73
N ARG A 24 10.45 -12.11 -9.72
CA ARG A 24 9.69 -12.62 -10.86
C ARG A 24 8.31 -11.96 -11.02
N LEU A 25 7.84 -11.25 -10.00
CA LEU A 25 6.61 -10.46 -10.07
C LEU A 25 6.92 -9.11 -10.73
N VAL A 26 6.53 -8.99 -12.00
CA VAL A 26 6.77 -7.78 -12.80
C VAL A 26 5.68 -6.73 -12.65
N TYR A 27 4.49 -7.13 -12.18
CA TYR A 27 3.35 -6.24 -11.95
C TYR A 27 3.16 -5.93 -10.47
N HIS A 28 2.68 -6.89 -9.67
CA HIS A 28 2.59 -6.80 -8.20
C HIS A 28 3.99 -6.60 -7.60
N SER A 29 4.39 -5.33 -7.49
CA SER A 29 5.73 -4.86 -7.21
C SER A 29 5.64 -3.65 -6.29
N LEU A 30 6.73 -3.29 -5.61
CA LEU A 30 6.74 -2.05 -4.82
C LEU A 30 6.34 -0.82 -5.67
N ALA A 31 6.75 -0.78 -6.94
CA ALA A 31 6.39 0.30 -7.85
C ALA A 31 4.88 0.35 -8.07
N HIS A 32 4.21 -0.79 -8.21
CA HIS A 32 2.76 -0.86 -8.35
C HIS A 32 2.05 -0.25 -7.14
N THR A 33 2.39 -0.71 -5.94
CA THR A 33 1.80 -0.18 -4.70
C THR A 33 2.06 1.32 -4.51
N GLU A 34 3.30 1.76 -4.69
CA GLU A 34 3.72 3.13 -4.35
C GLU A 34 3.39 4.16 -5.44
N ARG A 35 3.62 3.83 -6.71
CA ARG A 35 3.56 4.81 -7.81
C ARG A 35 2.25 4.75 -8.58
N ASP A 36 1.61 3.59 -8.63
CA ASP A 36 0.37 3.42 -9.38
C ASP A 36 -0.83 3.52 -8.43
N VAL A 37 -0.94 2.61 -7.46
CA VAL A 37 -2.14 2.47 -6.61
C VAL A 37 -2.24 3.62 -5.61
N LEU A 38 -1.16 3.96 -4.88
CA LEU A 38 -1.19 5.04 -3.91
C LEU A 38 -1.45 6.40 -4.58
N ALA A 39 -0.77 6.69 -5.68
CA ALA A 39 -1.00 7.93 -6.42
C ALA A 39 -2.43 8.04 -6.97
N ALA A 40 -2.99 6.94 -7.49
CA ALA A 40 -4.37 6.91 -7.95
C ALA A 40 -5.37 7.10 -6.80
N ALA A 41 -5.16 6.41 -5.67
CA ALA A 41 -6.02 6.51 -4.50
C ALA A 41 -6.03 7.92 -3.91
N GLU A 42 -4.87 8.57 -3.79
CA GLU A 42 -4.77 9.95 -3.31
C GLU A 42 -5.43 10.94 -4.25
N ARG A 43 -5.28 10.74 -5.57
CA ARG A 43 -5.92 11.58 -6.58
C ARG A 43 -7.45 11.48 -6.50
N PHE A 44 -7.99 10.26 -6.42
CA PHE A 44 -9.45 10.08 -6.28
C PHE A 44 -9.96 10.58 -4.93
N ALA A 45 -9.23 10.34 -3.84
CA ALA A 45 -9.59 10.88 -2.53
C ALA A 45 -9.70 12.41 -2.57
N ALA A 46 -8.79 13.10 -3.27
CA ALA A 46 -8.87 14.54 -3.46
C ALA A 46 -10.12 14.98 -4.24
N TYR A 47 -10.50 14.25 -5.30
CA TYR A 47 -11.70 14.54 -6.09
C TYR A 47 -13.00 14.30 -5.31
N GLU A 48 -13.04 13.22 -4.52
CA GLU A 48 -14.21 12.82 -3.73
C GLU A 48 -14.30 13.54 -2.38
N GLY A 49 -13.29 14.34 -2.02
CA GLY A 49 -13.24 15.05 -0.74
C GLY A 49 -12.96 14.14 0.47
N VAL A 50 -12.38 12.95 0.26
CA VAL A 50 -11.98 12.02 1.32
C VAL A 50 -10.74 12.57 2.04
N GLN A 51 -10.87 12.83 3.35
CA GLN A 51 -9.85 13.53 4.14
C GLN A 51 -9.70 12.94 5.55
N GLY A 52 -8.74 13.46 6.32
CA GLY A 52 -8.57 13.10 7.73
C GLY A 52 -8.33 11.61 7.96
N GLU A 53 -9.15 11.00 8.81
CA GLU A 53 -9.04 9.59 9.20
C GLU A 53 -9.35 8.63 8.05
N GLU A 54 -10.31 8.97 7.18
CA GLU A 54 -10.66 8.13 6.03
C GLU A 54 -9.51 8.05 5.02
N LEU A 55 -8.86 9.18 4.75
CA LEU A 55 -7.68 9.22 3.89
C LEU A 55 -6.52 8.43 4.49
N LEU A 56 -6.34 8.48 5.82
CA LEU A 56 -5.35 7.68 6.52
C LEU A 56 -5.62 6.17 6.37
N LEU A 57 -6.87 5.75 6.55
CA LEU A 57 -7.29 4.35 6.38
C LEU A 57 -7.11 3.89 4.93
N LEU A 58 -7.51 4.72 3.95
CA LEU A 58 -7.35 4.41 2.53
C LEU A 58 -5.88 4.21 2.16
N ARG A 59 -5.00 5.14 2.54
CA ARG A 59 -3.56 5.01 2.27
C ARG A 59 -2.96 3.79 2.97
N THR A 60 -3.39 3.50 4.20
CA THR A 60 -2.97 2.32 4.94
C THR A 60 -3.39 1.05 4.20
N ALA A 61 -4.64 0.96 3.73
CA ALA A 61 -5.14 -0.18 2.96
C ALA A 61 -4.33 -0.39 1.67
N VAL A 62 -4.00 0.69 0.96
CA VAL A 62 -3.16 0.61 -0.25
C VAL A 62 -1.79 0.01 0.06
N TRP A 63 -1.10 0.42 1.13
CA TRP A 63 0.21 -0.16 1.47
C TRP A 63 0.16 -1.67 1.72
N PHE A 64 -0.98 -2.19 2.18
CA PHE A 64 -1.14 -3.60 2.53
C PHE A 64 -1.82 -4.45 1.45
N HIS A 65 -2.40 -3.87 0.39
CA HIS A 65 -3.18 -4.63 -0.60
C HIS A 65 -2.40 -5.80 -1.22
N ASP A 66 -1.13 -5.57 -1.54
CA ASP A 66 -0.23 -6.53 -2.18
C ASP A 66 0.72 -7.24 -1.21
N ILE A 67 0.64 -6.97 0.11
CA ILE A 67 1.63 -7.50 1.05
C ILE A 67 1.60 -9.04 1.12
N GLY A 68 0.45 -9.65 0.82
CA GLY A 68 0.26 -11.10 0.85
C GLY A 68 1.10 -11.84 -0.20
N TYR A 69 1.49 -11.18 -1.29
CA TYR A 69 2.37 -11.75 -2.32
C TYR A 69 3.75 -12.14 -1.81
N VAL A 70 4.16 -11.59 -0.68
CA VAL A 70 5.39 -11.99 0.03
C VAL A 70 5.28 -13.42 0.58
N VAL A 71 4.08 -13.86 0.96
CA VAL A 71 3.85 -15.18 1.57
C VAL A 71 3.39 -16.20 0.52
N GLN A 72 2.45 -15.82 -0.34
CA GLN A 72 1.90 -16.70 -1.36
C GLN A 72 1.43 -15.91 -2.58
N ARG A 73 1.69 -16.46 -3.77
CA ARG A 73 1.24 -15.87 -5.04
C ARG A 73 -0.16 -16.32 -5.45
N ALA A 74 -0.51 -17.59 -5.22
CA ALA A 74 -1.80 -18.12 -5.68
C ALA A 74 -2.97 -17.48 -4.90
N ASN A 75 -3.97 -16.98 -5.63
CA ASN A 75 -5.21 -16.38 -5.09
C ASN A 75 -4.99 -15.17 -4.16
N HIS A 76 -4.06 -14.28 -4.49
CA HIS A 76 -3.76 -13.06 -3.71
C HIS A 76 -4.10 -11.76 -4.45
N GLU A 77 -5.05 -11.81 -5.39
CA GLU A 77 -5.69 -10.65 -6.02
C GLU A 77 -7.07 -10.39 -5.42
#